data_AF-A0A9P5SC00-F1
#
_entry.id   AF-A0A9P5SC00-F1
#
_cell.length_a   1.000
_cell.length_b   1.000
_cell.length_c   1.000
_cell.angle_alpha   90.00
_cell.angle_beta   90.00
_cell.angle_gamma   90.00
#
_symmetry.space_group_name_H-M   'P 1'
#
loop_
_entity.id
_entity.type
_entity.pdbx_description
1 polymer ?
#
loop_
_entity_poly.entity_id
_entity_poly.type
_entity_poly.pdbx_seq_one_letter_code
_entity_poly.pdbx_strand_id
1 'polypeptide(L)'
;MDLEGEALANSSWTRPITATSFQIEFEFQVEGKGDGLYGDGFGVFLTKERAEMGPVFGNRDNFEGVGIFFDTYANSRQSHSFPYVMAMVGDGHTKYDGANDGLANNKGACEADFRDKSVPTKARITYDGASKYLNLKLQTKAWDQWDDCFTLSDVQLPPLPYLGFTSVTGEVHDNHDIISVTTNVIAKGDFPMPGKKNHTPPPQKKSGVMWYLKFLAACGVFVALVMAFKMSKGSNDMKRF
;
A
#
# COMPACT_ATOMS: atom_id res chain seq x y z
N MET A 1 36.86 -22.16 -2.89
CA MET A 1 36.74 -21.57 -1.54
C MET A 1 35.74 -20.45 -1.72
N ASP A 2 34.47 -20.84 -1.81
CA ASP A 2 33.36 -19.93 -2.05
C ASP A 2 32.76 -19.63 -0.69
N LEU A 3 33.04 -18.44 -0.19
CA LEU A 3 32.34 -17.86 0.95
C LEU A 3 31.25 -16.96 0.36
N GLU A 4 30.16 -17.56 -0.12
CA GLU A 4 28.89 -16.84 -0.30
C GLU A 4 28.37 -16.50 1.09
N GLY A 5 28.17 -15.21 1.37
CA GLY A 5 27.74 -14.72 2.67
C GLY A 5 26.42 -15.37 3.10
N GLU A 6 26.37 -15.87 4.33
CA GLU A 6 25.20 -16.54 4.88
C GLU A 6 24.02 -15.56 4.96
N ALA A 7 22.98 -15.79 4.16
CA ALA A 7 21.69 -15.15 4.34
C ALA A 7 21.15 -15.49 5.73
N LEU A 8 20.98 -14.48 6.59
CA LEU A 8 20.43 -14.69 7.94
C LEU A 8 18.91 -14.68 7.86
N ALA A 9 18.30 -15.78 8.30
CA ALA A 9 16.86 -15.93 8.36
C ALA A 9 16.41 -16.28 9.79
N ASN A 10 15.50 -15.49 10.35
CA ASN A 10 14.98 -15.66 11.70
C ASN A 10 13.47 -15.89 11.66
N SER A 11 12.95 -16.68 12.61
CA SER A 11 11.50 -16.86 12.75
C SER A 11 11.03 -16.98 14.20
N SER A 12 9.88 -16.39 14.49
CA SER A 12 9.19 -16.47 15.79
C SER A 12 7.72 -16.79 15.56
N TRP A 13 7.18 -17.76 16.31
CA TRP A 13 5.83 -18.30 16.10
C TRP A 13 5.07 -18.46 17.41
N THR A 14 3.80 -18.09 17.41
CA THR A 14 2.92 -18.25 18.58
C THR A 14 2.31 -19.64 18.67
N ARG A 15 1.60 -19.90 19.78
CA ARG A 15 0.55 -20.93 19.81
C ARG A 15 -0.59 -20.54 18.86
N PRO A 16 -1.42 -21.51 18.40
CA PRO A 16 -2.50 -21.22 17.46
C PRO A 16 -3.50 -20.21 18.07
N ILE A 17 -3.96 -19.27 17.27
CA ILE A 17 -5.01 -18.33 17.65
C ILE A 17 -6.36 -19.07 17.62
N THR A 18 -7.03 -19.12 18.76
CA THR A 18 -8.33 -19.80 18.90
C THR A 18 -9.53 -18.86 18.71
N ALA A 19 -9.29 -17.55 18.76
CA ALA A 19 -10.34 -16.54 18.62
C ALA A 19 -10.79 -16.39 17.16
N THR A 20 -12.10 -16.27 16.95
CA THR A 20 -12.69 -16.04 15.61
C THR A 20 -12.40 -14.65 15.08
N SER A 21 -12.44 -13.64 15.95
CA SER A 21 -12.17 -12.24 15.63
C SER A 21 -11.15 -11.70 16.62
N PHE A 22 -10.09 -11.07 16.11
CA PHE A 22 -8.94 -10.68 16.92
C PHE A 22 -8.23 -9.44 16.36
N GLN A 23 -7.52 -8.75 17.24
CA GLN A 23 -6.61 -7.68 16.93
C GLN A 23 -5.21 -8.08 17.36
N ILE A 24 -4.25 -7.94 16.46
CA ILE A 24 -2.83 -8.10 16.77
C ILE A 24 -2.21 -6.72 16.61
N GLU A 25 -1.61 -6.21 17.68
CA GLU A 25 -0.76 -5.03 17.63
C GLU A 25 0.67 -5.46 17.90
N PHE A 26 1.60 -5.04 17.05
CA PHE A 26 3.02 -5.27 17.28
C PHE A 26 3.82 -4.00 17.05
N GLU A 27 4.84 -3.84 17.87
CA GLU A 27 5.86 -2.81 17.73
C GLU A 27 7.09 -3.44 17.10
N PHE A 28 7.65 -2.76 16.11
CA PHE A 28 8.79 -3.23 15.35
C PHE A 28 9.76 -2.08 15.11
N GLN A 29 11.00 -2.39 14.70
CA GLN A 29 12.02 -1.43 14.32
C GLN A 29 12.84 -2.01 13.18
N VAL A 30 13.05 -1.21 12.14
CA VAL A 30 13.88 -1.56 10.99
C VAL A 30 14.99 -0.53 10.87
N GLU A 31 16.22 -0.98 11.07
CA GLU A 31 17.41 -0.11 11.07
C GLU A 31 18.55 -0.72 10.26
N GLY A 32 19.32 0.11 9.58
CA GLY A 32 20.57 -0.34 8.98
C GLY A 32 21.51 0.79 8.62
N LYS A 33 22.80 0.46 8.50
CA LYS A 33 23.89 1.43 8.32
C LYS A 33 24.20 1.74 6.85
N GLY A 34 23.47 1.16 5.90
CA GLY A 34 23.73 1.31 4.47
C GLY A 34 23.20 2.63 3.91
N ASP A 35 24.07 3.39 3.23
CA ASP A 35 23.72 4.61 2.48
C ASP A 35 22.96 4.28 1.17
N GLY A 36 21.78 3.65 1.29
CA GLY A 36 20.85 3.44 0.17
C GLY A 36 20.75 2.01 -0.40
N LEU A 37 21.51 1.05 0.14
CA LEU A 37 21.37 -0.39 -0.16
C LEU A 37 21.04 -1.13 1.15
N TYR A 38 19.82 -1.63 1.25
CA TYR A 38 19.25 -2.28 2.43
C TYR A 38 18.17 -3.28 2.00
N GLY A 39 17.92 -4.32 2.78
CA GLY A 39 16.99 -5.38 2.39
C GLY A 39 17.01 -6.61 3.31
N ASP A 40 16.10 -7.56 3.10
CA ASP A 40 14.97 -7.49 2.14
C ASP A 40 13.68 -7.01 2.83
N GLY A 41 13.59 -7.16 4.16
CA GLY A 41 12.42 -6.82 4.95
C GLY A 41 12.02 -7.94 5.89
N PHE A 42 10.77 -7.90 6.37
CA PHE A 42 10.20 -8.95 7.20
C PHE A 42 8.76 -9.28 6.80
N GLY A 43 8.34 -10.51 7.10
CA GLY A 43 6.99 -11.00 6.86
C GLY A 43 6.25 -11.30 8.16
N VAL A 44 4.96 -11.02 8.17
CA VAL A 44 4.01 -11.40 9.21
C VAL A 44 3.02 -12.38 8.63
N PHE A 45 2.86 -13.53 9.28
CA PHE A 45 2.10 -14.66 8.76
C PHE A 45 0.96 -15.02 9.70
N LEU A 46 -0.23 -15.21 9.14
CA LEU A 46 -1.39 -15.85 9.76
C LEU A 46 -1.69 -17.12 8.96
N THR A 47 -0.96 -18.18 9.26
CA THR A 47 -0.88 -19.38 8.40
C THR A 47 -1.20 -20.67 9.13
N LYS A 48 -1.52 -21.71 8.36
CA LYS A 48 -1.78 -23.06 8.86
C LYS A 48 -0.49 -23.76 9.31
N GLU A 49 0.56 -23.66 8.51
CA GLU A 49 1.89 -24.14 8.84
C GLU A 49 2.67 -23.10 9.67
N ARG A 50 3.69 -23.54 10.41
CA ARG A 50 4.60 -22.69 11.18
C ARG A 50 6.01 -23.25 11.15
N ALA A 51 7.01 -22.38 11.35
CA ALA A 51 8.41 -22.75 11.53
C ALA A 51 9.01 -23.58 10.37
N GLU A 52 8.50 -23.38 9.16
CA GLU A 52 9.07 -23.92 7.93
C GLU A 52 9.78 -22.79 7.19
N MET A 53 11.10 -22.88 7.13
CA MET A 53 11.93 -21.85 6.51
C MET A 53 11.77 -21.88 4.98
N GLY A 54 11.91 -20.72 4.35
CA GLY A 54 11.88 -20.63 2.89
C GLY A 54 12.16 -19.24 2.35
N PRO A 55 11.98 -19.05 1.04
CA PRO A 55 12.40 -17.83 0.35
C PRO A 55 11.48 -16.63 0.57
N VAL A 56 10.30 -16.80 1.17
CA VAL A 56 9.31 -15.73 1.30
C VAL A 56 9.51 -15.02 2.63
N PHE A 57 10.40 -14.02 2.64
CA PHE A 57 10.79 -13.28 3.85
C PHE A 57 11.24 -14.20 5.01
N GLY A 58 11.82 -15.36 4.69
CA GLY A 58 12.24 -16.37 5.66
C GLY A 58 11.21 -17.47 5.95
N ASN A 59 9.98 -17.36 5.44
CA ASN A 59 8.95 -18.41 5.53
C ASN A 59 8.89 -19.26 4.25
N ARG A 60 8.29 -20.45 4.34
CA ARG A 60 8.02 -21.31 3.20
C ARG A 60 7.22 -20.60 2.10
N ASP A 61 7.52 -20.94 0.86
CA ASP A 61 6.64 -20.64 -0.26
C ASP A 61 5.39 -21.54 -0.21
N ASN A 62 4.38 -21.23 -1.03
CA ASN A 62 3.14 -22.01 -1.13
C ASN A 62 2.48 -22.20 0.26
N PHE A 63 2.37 -21.13 1.04
CA PHE A 63 1.74 -21.15 2.36
C PHE A 63 0.20 -21.10 2.23
N GLU A 64 -0.51 -21.65 3.22
CA GLU A 64 -1.98 -21.54 3.33
C GLU A 64 -2.33 -20.51 4.44
N GLY A 65 -2.93 -19.39 4.06
CA GLY A 65 -3.28 -18.30 4.99
C GLY A 65 -2.99 -16.90 4.44
N VAL A 66 -2.58 -15.97 5.30
CA VAL A 66 -2.23 -14.60 4.91
C VAL A 66 -0.79 -14.30 5.25
N GLY A 67 -0.05 -13.76 4.28
CA GLY A 67 1.25 -13.11 4.47
C GLY A 67 1.12 -11.61 4.29
N ILE A 68 1.70 -10.83 5.20
CA ILE A 68 1.83 -9.37 5.12
C ILE A 68 3.32 -9.08 5.15
N PHE A 69 3.85 -8.52 4.07
CA PHE A 69 5.28 -8.31 3.92
C PHE A 69 5.59 -6.83 4.02
N PHE A 70 6.56 -6.51 4.85
CA PHE A 70 7.13 -5.19 5.06
C PHE A 70 8.44 -5.15 4.30
N ASP A 71 8.35 -4.78 3.04
CA ASP A 71 9.41 -4.88 2.06
C ASP A 71 10.20 -3.57 2.00
N THR A 72 11.51 -3.66 2.14
CA THR A 72 12.39 -2.49 2.07
C THR A 72 13.15 -2.41 0.75
N TYR A 73 13.15 -3.46 -0.08
CA TYR A 73 13.99 -3.55 -1.25
C TYR A 73 13.19 -3.77 -2.54
N ALA A 74 13.47 -2.96 -3.56
CA ALA A 74 12.83 -3.12 -4.86
C ALA A 74 13.59 -4.17 -5.70
N ASN A 75 13.05 -5.38 -5.84
CA ASN A 75 13.61 -6.40 -6.73
C ASN A 75 13.38 -6.05 -8.22
N SER A 76 12.42 -5.18 -8.53
CA SER A 76 12.13 -4.72 -9.89
C SER A 76 11.76 -3.23 -9.96
N ARG A 77 11.57 -2.71 -11.18
CA ARG A 77 11.08 -1.34 -11.36
C ARG A 77 9.58 -1.27 -11.05
N GLN A 78 9.25 -0.76 -9.87
CA GLN A 78 7.88 -0.55 -9.43
C GLN A 78 7.35 0.86 -9.74
N SER A 79 6.02 1.00 -9.73
CA SER A 79 5.33 2.30 -9.84
C SER A 79 5.10 2.99 -8.49
N HIS A 80 5.33 2.26 -7.41
CA HIS A 80 5.26 2.72 -6.04
C HIS A 80 6.66 2.87 -5.45
N SER A 81 6.75 3.53 -4.30
CA SER A 81 7.98 3.75 -3.55
C SER A 81 8.16 2.69 -2.45
N PHE A 82 9.41 2.41 -2.11
CA PHE A 82 9.79 1.58 -0.97
C PHE A 82 10.21 2.48 0.21
N PRO A 83 9.98 2.06 1.47
CA PRO A 83 9.42 0.76 1.86
C PRO A 83 7.93 0.59 1.54
N TYR A 84 7.54 -0.64 1.25
CA TYR A 84 6.22 -1.01 0.76
C TYR A 84 5.64 -2.14 1.60
N VAL A 85 4.37 -2.02 1.99
CA VAL A 85 3.68 -3.06 2.76
C VAL A 85 2.60 -3.66 1.90
N MET A 86 2.68 -4.96 1.62
CA MET A 86 1.68 -5.67 0.81
C MET A 86 1.18 -6.94 1.49
N ALA A 87 -0.07 -7.31 1.19
CA ALA A 87 -0.65 -8.56 1.63
C ALA A 87 -0.88 -9.52 0.47
N MET A 88 -0.61 -10.80 0.72
CA MET A 88 -0.92 -11.94 -0.13
C MET A 88 -1.78 -12.94 0.64
N VAL A 89 -2.83 -13.45 0.00
CA VAL A 89 -3.60 -14.59 0.50
C VAL A 89 -3.08 -15.84 -0.20
N GLY A 90 -2.49 -16.75 0.56
CA GLY A 90 -1.94 -18.02 0.10
C GLY A 90 -2.96 -19.16 0.19
N ASP A 91 -3.02 -19.96 -0.86
CA ASP A 91 -3.91 -21.12 -1.03
C ASP A 91 -3.18 -22.47 -0.90
N GLY A 92 -1.92 -22.45 -0.45
CA GLY A 92 -1.05 -23.63 -0.37
C GLY A 92 -0.40 -24.05 -1.69
N HIS A 93 -0.65 -23.35 -2.81
CA HIS A 93 -0.20 -23.74 -4.15
C HIS A 93 0.40 -22.58 -4.96
N THR A 94 -0.12 -21.37 -4.77
CA THR A 94 0.34 -20.17 -5.46
C THR A 94 1.68 -19.73 -4.89
N LYS A 95 2.65 -19.50 -5.77
CA LYS A 95 4.00 -19.06 -5.40
C LYS A 95 4.05 -17.56 -5.16
N TYR A 96 4.92 -17.13 -4.25
CA TYR A 96 5.30 -15.72 -4.13
C TYR A 96 6.09 -15.26 -5.37
N ASP A 97 5.78 -14.06 -5.88
CA ASP A 97 6.49 -13.46 -7.01
C ASP A 97 7.68 -12.63 -6.53
N GLY A 98 8.74 -13.31 -6.08
CA GLY A 98 9.93 -12.64 -5.56
C GLY A 98 10.69 -11.78 -6.57
N ALA A 99 10.50 -12.02 -7.88
CA ALA A 99 11.14 -11.21 -8.91
C ALA A 99 10.47 -9.84 -9.10
N ASN A 100 9.22 -9.69 -8.68
CA ASN A 100 8.45 -8.44 -8.83
C ASN A 100 7.74 -8.07 -7.52
N ASP A 101 8.36 -8.32 -6.37
CA ASP A 101 7.89 -7.84 -5.06
C ASP A 101 6.43 -8.27 -4.76
N GLY A 102 6.07 -9.50 -5.13
CA GLY A 102 4.74 -10.07 -4.88
C GLY A 102 3.61 -9.51 -5.75
N LEU A 103 3.91 -8.66 -6.75
CA LEU A 103 2.93 -7.91 -7.52
C LEU A 103 1.81 -8.78 -8.13
N ALA A 104 2.16 -9.96 -8.67
CA ALA A 104 1.19 -10.87 -9.29
C ALA A 104 0.06 -11.31 -8.34
N ASN A 105 0.32 -11.33 -7.02
CA ASN A 105 -0.59 -11.84 -6.01
C ASN A 105 -0.97 -10.81 -4.94
N ASN A 106 -0.71 -9.52 -5.19
CA ASN A 106 -1.04 -8.44 -4.28
C ASN A 106 -2.56 -8.32 -4.09
N LYS A 107 -3.02 -8.38 -2.83
CA LYS A 107 -4.43 -8.21 -2.44
C LYS A 107 -4.74 -6.85 -1.82
N GLY A 108 -3.73 -6.17 -1.30
CA GLY A 108 -3.85 -4.85 -0.69
C GLY A 108 -2.49 -4.40 -0.21
N ALA A 109 -2.21 -3.10 -0.33
CA ALA A 109 -0.89 -2.58 -0.04
C ALA A 109 -0.92 -1.07 0.23
N CYS A 110 0.16 -0.56 0.82
CA CYS A 110 0.43 0.86 0.96
C CYS A 110 1.94 1.14 0.92
N GLU A 111 2.31 2.34 0.47
CA GLU A 111 3.64 2.90 0.70
C GLU A 111 3.73 3.37 2.15
N ALA A 112 4.74 2.92 2.87
CA ALA A 112 4.91 3.27 4.28
C ALA A 112 6.38 3.45 4.59
N ASP A 113 6.77 4.68 4.87
CA ASP A 113 8.10 4.98 5.37
C ASP A 113 8.17 4.55 6.85
N PHE A 114 8.79 3.39 7.12
CA PHE A 114 8.93 2.78 8.44
C PHE A 114 10.38 2.46 8.85
N ARG A 115 11.36 2.75 7.98
CA ARG A 115 12.79 2.49 8.24
C ARG A 115 13.43 3.69 8.96
N ASP A 116 14.40 3.43 9.83
CA ASP A 116 15.17 4.44 10.59
C ASP A 116 14.29 5.50 11.28
N LYS A 117 13.18 5.06 11.87
CA LYS A 117 12.24 5.96 12.56
C LYS A 117 12.68 6.26 13.98
N SER A 118 12.65 7.54 14.33
CA SER A 118 12.86 8.03 15.70
C SER A 118 11.61 7.93 16.58
N VAL A 119 10.46 7.58 15.99
CA VAL A 119 9.20 7.31 16.68
C VAL A 119 8.93 5.81 16.68
N PRO A 120 8.27 5.25 17.72
CA PRO A 120 7.92 3.83 17.75
C PRO A 120 7.05 3.45 16.56
N THR A 121 7.55 2.52 15.75
CA THR A 121 6.85 1.96 14.60
C THR A 121 5.95 0.81 15.04
N LYS A 122 4.65 0.94 14.77
CA LYS A 122 3.66 -0.07 15.14
C LYS A 122 2.77 -0.46 13.98
N ALA A 123 2.28 -1.68 14.02
CA ALA A 123 1.30 -2.20 13.10
C ALA A 123 0.17 -2.86 13.87
N ARG A 124 -1.06 -2.70 13.36
CA ARG A 124 -2.28 -3.25 13.95
C ARG A 124 -3.06 -4.00 12.88
N ILE A 125 -3.05 -5.33 13.00
CA ILE A 125 -3.85 -6.23 12.17
C ILE A 125 -5.17 -6.48 12.90
N THR A 126 -6.28 -6.24 12.23
CA THR A 126 -7.62 -6.44 12.77
C THR A 126 -8.37 -7.39 11.86
N TYR A 127 -8.75 -8.57 12.36
CA TYR A 127 -9.48 -9.59 11.60
C TYR A 127 -10.86 -9.85 12.21
N ASP A 128 -11.91 -9.73 11.40
CA ASP A 128 -13.26 -10.15 11.74
C ASP A 128 -13.60 -11.48 11.08
N GLY A 129 -13.65 -12.57 11.84
CA GLY A 129 -14.05 -13.87 11.29
C GLY A 129 -15.52 -13.96 10.89
N ALA A 130 -16.39 -13.08 11.38
CA ALA A 130 -17.81 -13.08 11.01
C ALA A 130 -18.04 -12.48 9.61
N SER A 131 -17.40 -11.35 9.32
CA SER A 131 -17.50 -10.66 8.03
C SER A 131 -16.34 -10.92 7.08
N LYS A 132 -15.32 -11.66 7.53
CA LYS A 132 -14.11 -12.01 6.77
C LYS A 132 -13.33 -10.79 6.27
N TYR A 133 -13.28 -9.74 7.09
CA TYR A 133 -12.49 -8.55 6.80
C TYR A 133 -11.16 -8.61 7.54
N LEU A 134 -10.09 -8.21 6.86
CA LEU A 134 -8.77 -7.99 7.46
C LEU A 134 -8.33 -6.55 7.16
N ASN A 135 -8.01 -5.79 8.20
CA ASN A 135 -7.49 -4.42 8.08
C ASN A 135 -6.09 -4.35 8.67
N LEU A 136 -5.22 -3.59 8.02
CA LEU A 136 -3.90 -3.22 8.54
C LEU A 136 -3.84 -1.71 8.72
N LYS A 137 -3.46 -1.28 9.92
CA LYS A 137 -3.09 0.10 10.23
C LYS A 137 -1.63 0.17 10.65
N LEU A 138 -0.98 1.29 10.34
CA LEU A 138 0.41 1.54 10.65
C LEU A 138 0.55 2.85 11.43
N GLN A 139 1.47 2.89 12.38
CA GLN A 139 1.90 4.09 13.08
C GLN A 139 3.40 4.27 12.80
N THR A 140 3.76 5.23 11.95
CA THR A 140 5.17 5.47 11.56
C THR A 140 5.59 6.94 11.62
N LYS A 141 4.64 7.86 11.80
CA LYS A 141 4.86 9.31 11.74
C LYS A 141 4.92 9.99 13.10
N ALA A 142 4.01 9.62 13.99
CA ALA A 142 3.90 10.18 15.33
C ALA A 142 3.24 9.18 16.28
N TRP A 143 3.40 9.42 17.58
CA TRP A 143 2.75 8.62 18.61
C TRP A 143 1.22 8.66 18.47
N ASP A 144 0.59 7.48 18.53
CA ASP A 144 -0.86 7.27 18.41
C ASP A 144 -1.51 7.82 17.13
N GLN A 145 -0.69 8.09 16.10
CA GLN A 145 -1.16 8.45 14.77
C GLN A 145 -1.20 7.21 13.87
N TRP A 146 -2.39 6.62 13.74
CA TRP A 146 -2.63 5.44 12.92
C TRP A 146 -3.12 5.81 11.51
N ASP A 147 -2.36 5.41 10.50
CA ASP A 147 -2.74 5.50 9.10
C ASP A 147 -3.32 4.15 8.62
N ASP A 148 -4.41 4.19 7.87
CA ASP A 148 -4.96 3.01 7.19
C ASP A 148 -4.05 2.61 6.02
N CYS A 149 -3.55 1.36 6.05
CA CYS A 149 -2.75 0.82 4.96
C CYS A 149 -3.66 0.14 3.93
N PHE A 150 -4.35 -0.93 4.31
CA PHE A 150 -5.31 -1.61 3.46
C PHE A 150 -6.41 -2.31 4.25
N THR A 151 -7.50 -2.63 3.56
CA THR A 151 -8.57 -3.50 4.05
C THR A 151 -8.90 -4.51 2.97
N LEU A 152 -8.88 -5.79 3.32
CA LEU A 152 -9.22 -6.92 2.48
C LEU A 152 -10.60 -7.44 2.85
N SER A 153 -11.42 -7.76 1.85
CA SER A 153 -12.68 -8.49 2.02
C SER A 153 -12.49 -9.97 1.68
N ASP A 154 -13.44 -10.79 2.14
CA ASP A 154 -13.52 -12.21 1.78
C ASP A 154 -12.25 -13.02 2.13
N VAL A 155 -11.53 -12.60 3.17
CA VAL A 155 -10.33 -13.29 3.65
C VAL A 155 -10.73 -14.47 4.52
N GLN A 156 -10.43 -15.67 4.04
CA GLN A 156 -10.65 -16.90 4.79
C GLN A 156 -9.34 -17.36 5.43
N LEU A 157 -9.17 -17.12 6.73
CA LEU A 157 -8.05 -17.70 7.47
C LEU A 157 -8.26 -19.21 7.70
N PRO A 158 -7.17 -20.00 7.73
CA PRO A 158 -7.24 -21.41 8.09
C PRO A 158 -7.73 -21.57 9.54
N PRO A 159 -8.34 -22.70 9.90
CA PRO A 159 -8.71 -22.97 11.28
C PRO A 159 -7.47 -22.97 12.18
N LEU A 160 -7.53 -22.25 13.29
CA LEU A 160 -6.44 -22.13 14.27
C LEU A 160 -5.12 -21.62 13.64
N PRO A 161 -5.11 -20.42 13.02
CA PRO A 161 -3.90 -19.93 12.37
C PRO A 161 -2.80 -19.66 13.41
N TYR A 162 -1.56 -19.90 13.02
CA TYR A 162 -0.39 -19.45 13.75
C TYR A 162 -0.05 -18.02 13.36
N LEU A 163 0.31 -17.20 14.35
CA LEU A 163 0.99 -15.94 14.10
C LEU A 163 2.50 -16.19 14.02
N GLY A 164 3.10 -15.79 12.91
CA GLY A 164 4.52 -15.87 12.66
C GLY A 164 5.12 -14.53 12.28
N PHE A 165 6.34 -14.28 12.71
CA PHE A 165 7.19 -13.21 12.24
C PHE A 165 8.46 -13.84 11.69
N THR A 166 8.80 -13.52 10.45
CA THR A 166 10.03 -14.02 9.83
C THR A 166 10.75 -12.87 9.14
N SER A 167 12.06 -12.97 9.04
CA SER A 167 12.87 -12.06 8.24
C SER A 167 13.92 -12.86 7.49
N VAL A 168 14.36 -12.32 6.36
CA VAL A 168 15.52 -12.80 5.63
C VAL A 168 16.34 -11.60 5.19
N THR A 169 17.66 -11.76 5.24
CA THR A 169 18.61 -10.77 4.73
C THR A 169 19.47 -11.43 3.66
N GLY A 170 19.76 -10.70 2.60
CA GLY A 170 20.59 -11.16 1.48
C GLY A 170 22.01 -10.59 1.57
N GLU A 171 22.55 -10.17 0.42
CA GLU A 171 23.85 -9.47 0.35
C GLU A 171 23.83 -8.10 1.07
N VAL A 172 22.64 -7.51 1.16
CA VAL A 172 22.34 -6.32 1.96
C VAL A 172 21.55 -6.73 3.21
N HIS A 173 21.68 -5.93 4.27
CA HIS A 173 21.08 -6.25 5.56
C HIS A 173 20.53 -5.01 6.25
N ASP A 174 19.31 -5.15 6.77
CA ASP A 174 18.77 -4.35 7.86
C ASP A 174 18.56 -5.27 9.09
N ASN A 175 18.61 -4.66 10.27
CA ASN A 175 18.10 -5.26 11.49
C ASN A 175 16.57 -5.18 11.46
N HIS A 176 15.92 -6.29 11.78
CA HIS A 176 14.47 -6.41 11.82
C HIS A 176 14.04 -6.87 13.21
N ASP A 177 13.74 -5.90 14.08
CA ASP A 177 13.42 -6.17 15.47
C ASP A 177 11.90 -6.13 15.70
N ILE A 178 11.36 -7.18 16.31
CA ILE A 178 9.99 -7.20 16.83
C ILE A 178 10.08 -6.96 18.34
N ILE A 179 9.67 -5.77 18.78
CA ILE A 179 9.85 -5.28 20.15
C ILE A 179 8.75 -5.83 21.07
N SER A 180 7.51 -5.82 20.60
CA SER A 180 6.38 -6.35 21.36
C SER A 180 5.26 -6.86 20.45
N VAL A 181 4.50 -7.84 20.94
CA VAL A 181 3.33 -8.38 20.25
C VAL A 181 2.21 -8.55 21.28
N THR A 182 1.06 -7.95 21.00
CA THR A 182 -0.14 -8.07 21.82
C THR A 182 -1.28 -8.60 20.94
N THR A 183 -1.96 -9.64 21.40
CA THR A 183 -3.14 -10.19 20.72
C THR A 183 -4.36 -10.04 21.62
N ASN A 184 -5.39 -9.36 21.13
CA ASN A 184 -6.65 -9.13 21.83
C ASN A 184 -7.79 -9.81 21.07
N VAL A 185 -8.75 -10.37 21.80
CA VAL A 185 -10.01 -10.84 21.21
C VAL A 185 -10.92 -9.63 21.01
N ILE A 186 -11.58 -9.55 19.84
CA ILE A 186 -12.51 -8.46 19.53
C ILE A 186 -13.94 -8.99 19.61
N ALA A 187 -14.83 -8.25 20.26
CA ALA A 187 -16.25 -8.55 20.25
C ALA A 187 -16.88 -8.24 18.88
N LYS A 188 -17.94 -8.96 18.55
CA LYS A 188 -18.69 -8.75 17.30
C LYS A 188 -19.24 -7.31 17.27
N GLY A 189 -18.80 -6.50 16.30
CA GLY A 189 -19.34 -5.15 16.06
C GLY A 189 -18.36 -3.99 16.31
N ASP A 190 -17.18 -4.23 16.86
CA ASP A 190 -16.17 -3.18 17.11
C ASP A 190 -15.31 -2.85 15.88
N PHE A 191 -15.66 -3.35 14.70
CA PHE A 191 -14.91 -3.08 13.47
C PHE A 191 -15.31 -1.72 12.90
N PRO A 192 -14.39 -0.74 12.83
CA PRO A 192 -14.61 0.44 12.02
C PRO A 192 -14.61 -0.01 10.55
N MET A 193 -15.80 -0.30 10.03
CA MET A 193 -16.00 -0.51 8.60
C MET A 193 -15.47 0.74 7.89
N PRO A 194 -14.66 0.60 6.82
CA PRO A 194 -14.35 1.74 5.98
C PRO A 194 -15.70 2.31 5.53
N GLY A 195 -16.05 3.48 6.05
CA GLY A 195 -17.28 4.15 5.68
C GLY A 195 -17.29 4.20 4.16
N LYS A 196 -18.39 3.75 3.53
CA LYS A 196 -18.58 3.90 2.09
C LYS A 196 -18.21 5.34 1.77
N LYS A 197 -17.06 5.57 1.14
CA LYS A 197 -16.71 6.89 0.64
C LYS A 197 -17.81 7.16 -0.37
N ASN A 198 -18.77 8.00 0.01
CA ASN A 198 -19.74 8.54 -0.93
C ASN A 198 -18.88 9.10 -2.06
N HIS A 199 -18.92 8.43 -3.21
CA HIS A 199 -18.33 8.93 -4.44
C HIS A 199 -19.14 10.17 -4.79
N THR A 200 -18.77 11.28 -4.14
CA THR A 200 -19.07 12.60 -4.65
C THR A 200 -18.14 12.69 -5.85
N PRO A 201 -18.66 12.63 -7.10
CA PRO A 201 -17.79 12.74 -8.26
C PRO A 201 -16.97 14.03 -8.11
N PRO A 202 -15.67 14.00 -8.45
CA PRO A 202 -14.85 15.20 -8.38
C PRO A 202 -15.57 16.32 -9.15
N PRO A 203 -15.59 17.56 -8.63
CA PRO A 203 -16.26 18.66 -9.31
C PRO A 203 -15.71 18.72 -10.73
N GLN A 204 -16.62 18.52 -11.68
CA GLN A 204 -16.32 18.43 -13.10
C GLN A 204 -15.52 19.67 -13.49
N LYS A 205 -14.21 19.54 -13.73
CA LYS A 205 -13.36 20.63 -14.20
C LYS A 205 -13.98 21.13 -15.50
N LYS A 206 -14.64 22.30 -15.45
CA LYS A 206 -15.19 22.95 -16.64
C LYS A 206 -14.01 23.19 -17.59
N SER A 207 -14.02 22.46 -18.72
CA SER A 207 -12.97 22.50 -19.71
C SER A 207 -12.71 23.94 -20.15
N GLY A 208 -11.49 24.41 -19.87
CA GLY A 208 -10.99 25.72 -20.28
C GLY A 208 -10.97 25.91 -21.81
N VAL A 209 -11.22 24.89 -22.61
CA VAL A 209 -11.18 25.03 -24.07
C VAL A 209 -12.41 25.79 -24.59
N MET A 210 -13.56 25.69 -23.90
CA MET A 210 -14.82 26.25 -24.40
C MET A 210 -14.95 27.77 -24.19
N TRP A 211 -14.30 28.36 -23.17
CA TRP A 211 -14.28 29.82 -23.00
C TRP A 211 -13.32 30.49 -23.99
N TYR A 212 -12.17 29.88 -24.27
CA TYR A 212 -11.23 30.37 -25.29
C TYR A 212 -11.86 30.41 -26.69
N LEU A 213 -12.59 29.35 -27.09
CA LEU A 213 -13.28 29.33 -28.39
C LEU A 213 -14.37 30.40 -28.50
N LYS A 214 -15.14 30.64 -27.43
CA LYS A 214 -16.15 31.72 -27.41
C LYS A 214 -15.50 33.11 -27.49
N PHE A 215 -14.36 33.30 -26.82
CA PHE A 215 -13.64 34.58 -26.85
C PHE A 215 -13.10 34.89 -28.25
N LEU A 216 -12.51 33.90 -28.93
CA LEU A 216 -12.02 34.05 -30.31
C LEU A 216 -13.16 34.36 -31.29
N ALA A 217 -14.30 33.69 -31.17
CA ALA A 217 -15.47 33.97 -32.00
C ALA A 217 -15.99 35.40 -31.78
N ALA A 218 -16.07 35.86 -30.53
CA ALA A 218 -16.50 37.23 -30.21
C ALA A 218 -15.53 38.28 -30.76
N CYS A 219 -14.21 38.06 -30.66
CA CYS A 219 -13.21 38.93 -31.26
C CYS A 219 -13.35 38.98 -32.80
N GLY A 220 -13.58 37.83 -33.45
CA GLY A 220 -13.80 37.77 -34.89
C GLY A 220 -15.02 38.57 -35.35
N VAL A 221 -16.15 38.45 -34.65
CA VAL A 221 -17.37 39.22 -34.93
C VAL A 221 -17.14 40.72 -34.73
N PHE A 222 -16.42 41.11 -33.67
CA PHE A 222 -16.12 42.52 -33.42
C PHE A 222 -15.25 43.13 -34.52
N VAL A 223 -14.21 42.42 -34.98
CA VAL A 223 -13.38 42.87 -36.11
C VAL A 223 -14.19 42.99 -37.39
N ALA A 224 -15.07 42.04 -37.68
CA ALA A 224 -15.95 42.09 -38.85
C ALA A 224 -16.90 43.30 -38.81
N LEU A 225 -17.48 43.61 -37.64
CA LEU A 225 -18.33 44.79 -37.46
C LEU A 225 -17.56 46.10 -37.63
N VAL A 226 -16.33 46.20 -37.12
CA VAL A 226 -15.47 47.38 -37.31
C VAL A 226 -15.11 47.55 -38.78
N MET A 227 -14.79 46.46 -39.49
CA MET A 227 -14.50 46.47 -40.92
C MET A 227 -15.72 46.89 -41.74
N ALA A 228 -16.90 46.32 -41.45
CA ALA A 228 -18.16 46.69 -42.09
C ALA A 228 -18.54 48.16 -41.83
N PHE A 229 -18.32 48.65 -40.61
CA PHE A 229 -18.57 50.05 -40.27
C PHE A 229 -17.62 50.99 -41.03
N LYS A 230 -16.33 50.65 -41.14
CA LYS A 230 -15.37 51.41 -41.96
C LYS A 230 -15.74 51.40 -43.44
N MET A 231 -16.16 50.27 -44.00
CA MET A 231 -16.59 50.16 -45.39
C MET A 231 -17.90 50.92 -45.66
N SER A 232 -18.86 50.88 -44.74
CA SER A 232 -20.12 51.64 -44.82
C SER A 232 -19.86 53.16 -44.79
N LYS A 233 -18.95 53.61 -43.93
CA LYS A 233 -18.55 55.02 -43.87
C LYS A 233 -17.81 55.46 -45.14
N GLY A 234 -16.90 54.64 -45.67
CA GLY A 234 -16.19 54.93 -46.93
C GLY A 234 -17.10 54.92 -48.16
N SER A 235 -18.13 54.08 -48.19
CA SER A 235 -19.13 54.05 -49.29
C SER A 235 -20.07 55.27 -49.27
N ASN A 236 -20.40 55.79 -48.08
CA ASN A 236 -21.20 57.02 -47.94
C ASN A 236 -20.43 58.28 -48.37
N ASP A 237 -19.10 58.31 -48.22
CA ASP A 237 -18.28 59.43 -48.73
C ASP A 237 -18.14 59.42 -50.27
N MET A 238 -18.32 58.26 -50.93
CA MET A 238 -18.20 58.15 -52.39
C MET A 238 -19.50 58.45 -53.16
N LYS A 239 -20.64 58.58 -52.47
CA LYS A 239 -21.93 59.02 -53.06
C LYS A 239 -22.18 60.53 -52.95
N ARG A 240 -21.16 61.29 -52.54
CA ARG A 240 -21.22 62.74 -52.31
C ARG A 240 -20.44 63.59 -53.31
N PHE A 241 -20.13 63.01 -54.49
CA PHE A 241 -19.64 63.72 -55.68
C PHE A 241 -20.51 63.40 -56.88
#